data_AF-U7Q8Y1-F1
#
_entry.id   AF-U7Q8Y1-F1
#
_cell.length_a   1.000
_cell.length_b   1.000
_cell.length_c   1.000
_cell.angle_alpha   90.00
_cell.angle_beta   90.00
_cell.angle_gamma   90.00
#
_symmetry.space_group_name_H-M   'P 1'
#
loop_
_entity.id
_entity.type
_entity.pdbx_description
1 polymer ?
#
loop_
_entity_poly.entity_id
_entity_poly.type
_entity_poly.pdbx_seq_one_letter_code
_entity_poly.pdbx_strand_id
1 'polypeptide(L)'
;NFLENGSNPLICRSALDDVGDFDESLTGGQDWDLYLRLAARYLFVNVPAVQIFYRIRSNSISSHTTRQEQQVVKVLNRAFSQAPASLQPLKRKSLALVYKYLVCRTLDLLPNRSNGWKALRLIMIYIGYEPQRVKQSKLIFILLLKSIGLILTPQFPQLLQQLKRLIHSEVHASG
;
A
#
# COMPACT_ATOMS: atom_id res chain seq x y z
N ASN A 1 -6.12 -3.82 4.51
CA ASN A 1 -7.11 -4.64 3.79
C ASN A 1 -6.58 -6.06 3.89
N PHE A 2 -7.29 -7.02 4.50
CA PHE A 2 -6.75 -8.37 4.67
C PHE A 2 -6.76 -9.23 3.40
N LEU A 3 -7.41 -8.77 2.33
CA LEU A 3 -7.43 -9.47 1.04
C LEU A 3 -6.09 -9.35 0.30
N GLU A 4 -5.40 -8.21 0.41
CA GLU A 4 -4.07 -7.89 -0.16
C GLU A 4 -3.90 -8.07 -1.69
N ASN A 5 -4.20 -9.22 -2.29
CA ASN A 5 -4.02 -9.49 -3.73
C ASN A 5 -5.13 -10.39 -4.34
N GLY A 6 -5.15 -10.47 -5.68
CA GLY A 6 -6.08 -11.25 -6.49
C GLY A 6 -6.15 -12.75 -6.19
N SER A 7 -5.07 -13.33 -5.68
CA SER A 7 -4.97 -14.78 -5.46
C SER A 7 -5.45 -15.23 -4.07
N ASN A 8 -5.83 -14.29 -3.20
CA ASN A 8 -6.15 -14.60 -1.80
C ASN A 8 -7.62 -14.98 -1.55
N PRO A 9 -8.64 -14.29 -2.10
CA PRO A 9 -10.03 -14.61 -1.77
C PRO A 9 -10.57 -15.78 -2.58
N LEU A 10 -11.44 -16.55 -1.93
CA LEU A 10 -12.42 -17.41 -2.59
C LEU A 10 -13.76 -16.67 -2.65
N ILE A 11 -14.33 -16.56 -3.85
CA ILE A 11 -15.56 -15.80 -4.11
C ILE A 11 -16.60 -16.77 -4.66
N CYS A 12 -17.79 -16.80 -4.05
CA CYS A 12 -18.91 -17.57 -4.57
C CYS A 12 -19.31 -17.04 -5.95
N ARG A 13 -19.51 -17.94 -6.92
CA ARG A 13 -19.90 -17.57 -8.28
C ARG A 13 -21.13 -16.65 -8.31
N SER A 14 -22.17 -16.98 -7.55
CA SER A 14 -23.38 -16.17 -7.47
C SER A 14 -23.14 -14.73 -7.00
N ALA A 15 -22.17 -14.51 -6.09
CA ALA A 15 -21.82 -13.18 -5.63
C ALA A 15 -21.06 -12.40 -6.72
N LEU A 16 -20.25 -13.08 -7.53
CA LEU A 16 -19.57 -12.49 -8.69
C LEU A 16 -20.57 -12.09 -9.78
N ASP A 17 -21.47 -13.00 -10.14
CA ASP A 17 -22.53 -12.77 -11.15
C ASP A 17 -23.39 -11.55 -10.76
N ASP A 18 -23.62 -11.37 -9.46
CA ASP A 18 -24.44 -10.29 -8.91
C ASP A 18 -23.76 -8.91 -8.93
N VAL A 19 -22.43 -8.83 -8.81
CA VAL A 19 -21.69 -7.55 -8.87
C VAL A 19 -21.07 -7.25 -10.24
N GLY A 20 -21.04 -8.24 -11.13
CA GLY A 20 -20.40 -8.17 -12.44
C GLY A 20 -18.88 -8.37 -12.42
N ASP A 21 -18.32 -8.57 -13.60
CA ASP A 21 -16.90 -8.88 -13.81
C ASP A 21 -15.94 -7.71 -13.51
N PHE A 22 -14.67 -7.88 -13.86
CA PHE A 22 -13.68 -6.82 -13.78
C PHE A 22 -13.98 -5.66 -14.72
N ASP A 23 -13.69 -4.43 -14.26
CA ASP A 23 -13.70 -3.26 -15.14
C ASP A 23 -12.44 -3.26 -16.01
N GLU A 24 -12.59 -3.68 -17.26
CA GLU A 24 -11.51 -3.75 -18.26
C GLU A 24 -10.92 -2.37 -18.62
N SER A 25 -11.60 -1.27 -18.30
CA SER A 25 -11.07 0.08 -18.49
C SER A 25 -9.97 0.46 -17.47
N LEU A 26 -9.82 -0.33 -16.41
CA LEU A 26 -8.76 -0.15 -15.42
C LEU A 26 -7.48 -0.82 -15.90
N THR A 27 -6.37 -0.13 -15.75
CA THR A 27 -5.02 -0.67 -16.04
C THR A 27 -4.31 -1.16 -14.77
N GLY A 28 -5.03 -1.17 -13.64
CA GLY A 28 -4.55 -1.66 -12.35
C GLY A 28 -5.62 -1.52 -11.29
N GLY A 29 -5.54 -2.34 -10.24
CA GLY A 29 -6.51 -2.29 -9.14
C GLY A 29 -7.88 -2.88 -9.47
N GLN A 30 -7.99 -3.69 -10.53
CA GLN A 30 -9.21 -4.39 -10.92
C GLN A 30 -9.74 -5.25 -9.78
N ASP A 31 -8.86 -6.02 -9.13
CA ASP A 31 -9.18 -6.81 -7.93
C ASP A 31 -9.81 -5.93 -6.84
N TRP A 32 -9.25 -4.74 -6.62
CA TRP A 32 -9.71 -3.88 -5.54
C TRP A 32 -11.05 -3.23 -5.84
N ASP A 33 -11.30 -2.85 -7.10
CA ASP A 33 -12.62 -2.40 -7.55
C ASP A 33 -13.68 -3.49 -7.33
N LEU A 34 -13.39 -4.73 -7.76
CA LEU A 34 -14.26 -5.87 -7.55
C LEU A 34 -14.54 -6.11 -6.06
N TYR A 35 -13.51 -6.06 -5.21
CA TYR A 35 -13.67 -6.27 -3.77
C TYR A 35 -14.50 -5.18 -3.09
N LEU A 36 -14.39 -3.92 -3.53
CA LEU A 36 -15.21 -2.83 -3.00
C LEU A 36 -16.69 -3.01 -3.40
N ARG A 37 -16.96 -3.45 -4.64
CA ARG A 37 -18.33 -3.79 -5.08
C ARG A 37 -18.90 -4.96 -4.31
N LEU A 38 -18.12 -6.03 -4.09
CA LEU A 38 -18.50 -7.16 -3.26
C LEU A 38 -18.77 -6.72 -1.81
N ALA A 39 -17.88 -5.93 -1.21
CA ALA A 39 -18.00 -5.50 0.19
C ALA A 39 -19.21 -4.57 0.44
N ALA A 40 -19.75 -3.95 -0.61
CA ALA A 40 -20.98 -3.17 -0.51
C ALA A 40 -22.24 -4.04 -0.37
N ARG A 41 -22.16 -5.34 -0.71
CA ARG A 41 -23.32 -6.26 -0.75
C ARG A 41 -23.14 -7.52 0.11
N TYR A 42 -21.90 -7.92 0.35
CA TYR A 42 -21.53 -9.17 1.01
C TYR A 42 -20.49 -8.92 2.10
N LEU A 43 -20.52 -9.78 3.13
CA LEU A 43 -19.51 -9.80 4.18
C LEU A 43 -18.32 -10.65 3.73
N PHE A 44 -17.12 -10.16 4.02
CA PHE A 44 -15.92 -10.96 3.90
C PHE A 44 -15.58 -11.62 5.25
N VAL A 45 -15.29 -12.91 5.23
CA VAL A 45 -14.80 -13.66 6.39
C VAL A 45 -13.31 -13.92 6.22
N ASN A 46 -12.52 -13.59 7.25
CA ASN A 46 -11.09 -13.86 7.26
C ASN A 46 -10.81 -15.26 7.81
N VAL A 47 -10.05 -16.06 7.07
CA VAL A 47 -9.47 -17.32 7.60
C VAL A 47 -8.09 -16.98 8.15
N PRO A 48 -7.83 -17.07 9.47
CA PRO A 48 -6.58 -16.60 10.09
C PRO A 48 -5.41 -17.58 9.86
N ALA A 49 -5.14 -17.92 8.60
CA ALA A 49 -4.06 -18.78 8.17
C ALA A 49 -3.43 -18.25 6.88
N VAL A 50 -2.15 -18.54 6.67
CA VAL A 50 -1.46 -18.18 5.42
C VAL A 50 -2.00 -19.06 4.31
N GLN A 51 -2.71 -18.46 3.36
CA GLN A 51 -3.33 -19.19 2.24
C GLN A 51 -2.45 -19.23 0.99
N ILE A 52 -1.58 -18.22 0.81
CA ILE A 52 -0.80 -18.04 -0.42
C ILE A 52 0.60 -17.50 -0.16
N PHE A 53 1.53 -17.84 -1.06
CA PHE A 53 2.82 -17.18 -1.18
C PHE A 53 2.85 -16.33 -2.44
N TYR A 54 2.97 -15.01 -2.28
CA TYR A 54 3.01 -14.09 -3.40
C TYR A 54 4.45 -13.77 -3.80
N ARG A 55 4.77 -13.95 -5.09
CA ARG A 55 6.09 -13.65 -5.63
C ARG A 55 6.20 -12.18 -6.03
N ILE A 56 7.16 -11.47 -5.45
CA ILE A 56 7.45 -10.08 -5.82
C ILE A 56 8.55 -10.05 -6.87
N ARG A 57 8.30 -9.32 -7.97
CA ARG A 57 9.27 -9.03 -9.05
C ARG A 57 9.38 -7.52 -9.24
N SER A 58 10.55 -7.04 -9.62
CA SER A 58 10.81 -5.62 -9.89
C SER A 58 10.05 -5.08 -11.11
N ASN A 59 9.69 -5.94 -12.06
CA ASN A 59 9.02 -5.56 -13.31
C ASN A 59 7.53 -5.95 -13.35
N SER A 60 6.92 -6.20 -12.19
CA SER A 60 5.51 -6.56 -12.13
C SER A 60 4.59 -5.38 -12.47
N ILE A 61 3.35 -5.68 -12.82
CA ILE A 61 2.26 -4.69 -12.86
C ILE A 61 2.24 -3.88 -11.54
N SER A 62 2.49 -4.54 -10.40
CA SER A 62 2.48 -3.93 -9.07
C SER A 62 3.77 -3.18 -8.68
N SER A 63 4.78 -3.08 -9.55
CA SER A 63 5.96 -2.25 -9.33
C SER A 63 5.85 -0.85 -9.93
N HIS A 64 4.89 -0.63 -10.82
CA HIS A 64 4.66 0.66 -11.47
C HIS A 64 3.83 1.59 -10.58
N THR A 65 4.46 2.16 -9.55
CA THR A 65 3.76 2.91 -8.48
C THR A 65 3.03 4.17 -8.95
N THR A 66 3.42 4.79 -10.08
CA THR A 66 2.67 5.94 -10.66
C THR A 66 1.33 5.47 -11.21
N ARG A 67 1.34 4.36 -11.97
CA ARG A 67 0.11 3.76 -12.48
C ARG A 67 -0.78 3.31 -11.33
N GLN A 68 -0.20 2.66 -10.32
CA GLN A 68 -0.94 2.26 -9.13
C GLN A 68 -1.61 3.43 -8.43
N GLU A 69 -0.90 4.53 -8.19
CA GLU A 69 -1.48 5.73 -7.59
C GLU A 69 -2.71 6.23 -8.36
N GLN A 70 -2.57 6.41 -9.68
CA GLN A 70 -3.68 6.88 -10.53
C GLN A 70 -4.88 5.94 -10.47
N GLN A 71 -4.65 4.63 -10.63
CA GLN A 71 -5.72 3.65 -10.70
C GLN A 71 -6.41 3.44 -9.34
N VAL A 72 -5.64 3.35 -8.24
CA VAL A 72 -6.20 3.20 -6.89
C VAL A 72 -7.00 4.44 -6.50
N VAL A 73 -6.54 5.66 -6.83
CA VAL A 73 -7.33 6.87 -6.59
C VAL A 73 -8.61 6.89 -7.44
N LYS A 74 -8.56 6.46 -8.71
CA LYS A 74 -9.74 6.32 -9.58
C LYS A 74 -10.77 5.38 -8.97
N VAL A 75 -10.34 4.17 -8.60
CA VAL A 75 -11.19 3.15 -7.95
C VAL A 75 -11.80 3.68 -6.66
N LEU A 76 -11.00 4.29 -5.80
CA LEU A 76 -11.47 4.81 -4.52
C LEU A 76 -12.49 5.93 -4.69
N ASN A 77 -12.27 6.85 -5.63
CA ASN A 77 -13.21 7.93 -5.91
C ASN A 77 -14.55 7.40 -6.44
N ARG A 78 -14.54 6.41 -7.34
CA ARG A 78 -15.74 5.74 -7.84
C ARG A 78 -16.50 5.03 -6.71
N ALA A 79 -15.79 4.28 -5.87
CA ALA A 79 -16.41 3.59 -4.74
C ALA A 79 -17.10 4.59 -3.80
N PHE A 80 -16.44 5.70 -3.46
CA PHE A 80 -17.05 6.72 -2.62
C PHE A 80 -18.14 7.55 -3.31
N SER A 81 -18.15 7.70 -4.64
CA SER A 81 -19.29 8.35 -5.32
C SER A 81 -20.58 7.51 -5.24
N GLN A 82 -20.45 6.20 -5.05
CA GLN A 82 -21.57 5.25 -4.92
C GLN A 82 -21.86 4.89 -3.46
N ALA A 83 -20.97 5.24 -2.53
CA ALA A 83 -21.11 4.88 -1.13
C ALA A 83 -22.18 5.74 -0.41
N PRO A 84 -22.94 5.15 0.53
CA PRO A 84 -23.89 5.89 1.34
C PRO A 84 -23.21 7.00 2.16
N ALA A 85 -23.97 8.05 2.48
CA ALA A 85 -23.48 9.23 3.19
C ALA A 85 -22.76 8.89 4.50
N SER A 86 -23.19 7.84 5.21
CA SER A 86 -22.59 7.35 6.45
C SER A 86 -21.12 6.92 6.31
N LEU A 87 -20.69 6.51 5.11
CA LEU A 87 -19.31 6.08 4.85
C LEU A 87 -18.41 7.21 4.33
N GLN A 88 -18.96 8.34 3.90
CA GLN A 88 -18.17 9.46 3.35
C GLN A 88 -17.04 9.96 4.27
N PRO A 89 -17.21 10.02 5.61
CA PRO A 89 -16.12 10.38 6.52
C PRO A 89 -14.89 9.46 6.40
N LEU A 90 -15.05 8.22 5.93
CA LEU A 90 -13.96 7.26 5.76
C LEU A 90 -13.10 7.55 4.53
N LYS A 91 -13.54 8.41 3.59
CA LYS A 91 -12.81 8.69 2.35
C LYS A 91 -11.41 9.23 2.61
N ARG A 92 -11.32 10.23 3.49
CA ARG A 92 -10.05 10.85 3.89
C ARG A 92 -9.09 9.83 4.50
N LYS A 93 -9.59 8.99 5.42
CA LYS A 93 -8.81 7.93 6.07
C LYS A 93 -8.36 6.87 5.05
N SER A 94 -9.22 6.50 4.11
CA SER A 94 -8.91 5.53 3.06
C SER A 94 -7.81 6.04 2.13
N LEU A 95 -7.85 7.33 1.76
CA LEU A 95 -6.77 7.98 1.00
C LEU A 95 -5.45 7.98 1.79
N ALA A 96 -5.47 8.31 3.09
CA ALA A 96 -4.27 8.25 3.93
C ALA A 96 -3.64 6.85 3.92
N LEU A 97 -4.44 5.78 4.04
CA LEU A 97 -3.96 4.40 3.98
C LEU A 97 -3.38 4.03 2.61
N VAL A 98 -4.01 4.46 1.52
CA VAL A 98 -3.50 4.29 0.16
C VAL A 98 -2.13 4.95 0.00
N TYR A 99 -2.00 6.22 0.38
CA TYR A 99 -0.73 6.93 0.24
C TYR A 99 0.35 6.36 1.16
N LYS A 100 0.01 5.94 2.38
CA LYS A 100 0.92 5.20 3.26
C LYS A 100 1.44 3.92 2.58
N TYR A 101 0.55 3.13 1.98
CA TYR A 101 0.93 1.94 1.22
C TYR A 101 1.84 2.28 0.03
N LEU A 102 1.50 3.30 -0.77
CA LEU A 102 2.29 3.71 -1.93
C LEU A 102 3.69 4.20 -1.55
N VAL A 103 3.85 4.89 -0.41
CA VAL A 103 5.16 5.28 0.12
C VAL A 103 5.97 4.02 0.44
N CYS A 104 5.43 3.11 1.26
CA CYS A 104 6.12 1.88 1.62
C CYS A 104 6.51 1.08 0.36
N ARG A 105 5.56 0.89 -0.56
CA ARG A 105 5.80 0.17 -1.81
C ARG A 105 6.89 0.82 -2.64
N THR A 106 6.91 2.16 -2.75
CA THR A 106 7.94 2.88 -3.50
C THR A 106 9.33 2.70 -2.89
N LEU A 107 9.43 2.64 -1.56
CA LEU A 107 10.68 2.45 -0.83
C LEU A 107 11.16 0.98 -0.82
N ASP A 108 10.25 0.01 -0.94
CA ASP A 108 10.55 -1.42 -0.99
C ASP A 108 10.93 -1.92 -2.40
N LEU A 109 10.70 -1.10 -3.43
CA LEU A 109 11.16 -1.37 -4.79
C LEU A 109 12.67 -1.15 -4.94
N LEU A 110 13.22 -1.49 -6.10
CA LEU A 110 14.65 -1.35 -6.39
C LEU A 110 15.16 0.06 -5.97
N PRO A 111 16.19 0.13 -5.11
CA PRO A 111 16.62 1.39 -4.53
C PRO A 111 17.28 2.26 -5.59
N ASN A 112 16.67 3.41 -5.85
CA ASN A 112 17.22 4.43 -6.74
C ASN A 112 16.79 5.82 -6.24
N ARG A 113 17.53 6.85 -6.69
CA ARG A 113 17.28 8.24 -6.26
C ARG A 113 15.89 8.74 -6.64
N SER A 114 15.37 8.33 -7.80
CA SER A 114 14.03 8.73 -8.26
C SER A 114 12.94 8.25 -7.30
N ASN A 115 13.05 7.03 -6.78
CA ASN A 115 12.14 6.48 -5.78
C ASN A 115 12.19 7.28 -4.46
N GLY A 116 13.35 7.80 -4.07
CA GLY A 116 13.48 8.68 -2.90
C GLY A 116 12.68 9.99 -3.06
N TRP A 117 12.84 10.68 -4.19
CA TRP A 117 12.06 11.89 -4.50
C TRP A 117 10.56 11.62 -4.60
N LYS A 118 10.19 10.51 -5.25
CA LYS A 118 8.79 10.10 -5.35
C LYS A 118 8.19 9.78 -3.99
N ALA A 119 8.93 9.10 -3.12
CA ALA A 119 8.49 8.80 -1.77
C ALA A 119 8.27 10.08 -0.95
N LEU A 120 9.15 11.09 -1.05
CA LEU A 120 8.93 12.40 -0.41
C LEU A 120 7.62 13.05 -0.87
N ARG A 121 7.35 13.09 -2.18
CA ARG A 121 6.09 13.61 -2.72
C ARG A 121 4.88 12.88 -2.13
N LEU A 122 4.92 11.55 -2.12
CA LEU A 122 3.83 10.72 -1.59
C LEU A 122 3.66 10.90 -0.07
N ILE A 123 4.74 11.11 0.69
CA ILE A 123 4.69 11.41 2.14
C ILE A 123 3.95 12.71 2.39
N MET A 124 4.21 13.77 1.61
CA MET A 124 3.50 15.04 1.76
C MET A 124 1.99 14.89 1.55
N ILE A 125 1.59 14.10 0.55
CA ILE A 125 0.18 13.80 0.30
C ILE A 125 -0.43 12.97 1.43
N TYR A 126 0.27 11.93 1.90
CA TYR A 126 -0.14 11.11 3.05
C TYR A 126 -0.40 11.98 4.29
N ILE A 127 0.53 12.87 4.63
CA ILE A 127 0.40 13.79 5.78
C ILE A 127 -0.82 14.70 5.61
N GLY A 128 -1.11 15.19 4.41
CA GLY A 128 -2.30 15.99 4.12
C GLY A 128 -3.61 15.26 4.49
N TYR A 129 -3.69 13.97 4.14
CA TYR A 129 -4.88 13.15 4.42
C TYR A 129 -4.94 12.63 5.85
N GLU A 130 -3.82 12.25 6.47
CA GLU A 130 -3.78 11.64 7.80
C GLU A 130 -4.18 12.65 8.89
N PRO A 131 -5.30 12.44 9.62
CA PRO A 131 -5.70 13.33 10.70
C PRO A 131 -4.84 13.13 11.97
N GLN A 132 -4.30 11.93 12.22
CA GLN A 132 -3.56 11.61 13.44
C GLN A 132 -2.04 11.64 13.24
N ARG A 133 -1.53 12.71 12.59
CA ARG A 133 -0.11 12.85 12.19
C ARG A 133 0.85 12.72 13.37
N VAL A 134 0.51 13.31 14.51
CA VAL A 134 1.32 13.27 15.74
C VAL A 134 1.52 11.84 16.23
N LYS A 135 0.46 11.02 16.20
CA LYS A 135 0.53 9.59 16.56
C LYS A 135 1.38 8.79 15.55
N GLN A 136 1.40 9.21 14.29
CA GLN A 136 2.18 8.58 13.23
C GLN A 136 3.58 9.21 13.05
N SER A 137 4.02 10.10 13.95
CA SER A 137 5.27 10.87 13.81
C SER A 137 6.50 9.99 13.66
N LYS A 138 6.63 8.92 14.47
CA LYS A 138 7.71 7.95 14.38
C LYS A 138 7.75 7.28 13.00
N LEU A 139 6.60 6.88 12.46
CA LEU A 139 6.53 6.30 11.12
C LEU A 139 6.93 7.33 10.06
N ILE A 140 6.36 8.54 10.11
CA ILE A 140 6.66 9.62 9.17
C ILE A 140 8.16 9.91 9.16
N PHE A 141 8.78 10.01 10.33
CA PHE A 141 10.23 10.21 10.47
C PHE A 141 11.04 9.09 9.81
N ILE A 142 10.67 7.82 10.03
CA ILE A 142 11.33 6.67 9.38
C ILE A 142 11.20 6.74 7.85
N LEU A 143 10.02 7.08 7.34
CA LEU A 143 9.78 7.19 5.89
C LEU A 143 10.59 8.35 5.28
N LEU A 144 10.67 9.50 5.97
CA LEU A 144 11.49 10.64 5.56
C LEU A 144 12.98 10.27 5.55
N LEU A 145 13.49 9.67 6.63
CA LEU A 145 14.88 9.22 6.72
C LEU A 145 15.24 8.27 5.57
N LYS A 146 14.39 7.27 5.30
CA LYS A 146 14.58 6.33 4.18
C LYS A 146 14.58 7.02 2.83
N SER A 147 13.68 7.99 2.63
CA SER A 147 13.57 8.72 1.38
C SER A 147 14.80 9.61 1.14
N ILE A 148 15.23 10.36 2.16
CA ILE A 148 16.43 11.21 2.12
C ILE A 148 17.69 10.34 1.92
N GLY A 149 17.81 9.25 2.67
CA GLY A 149 18.94 8.32 2.54
C GLY A 149 19.08 7.77 1.12
N LEU A 150 17.98 7.38 0.47
CA LEU A 150 17.97 6.94 -0.93
C LEU A 150 18.36 8.05 -1.93
N ILE A 151 17.99 9.31 -1.66
CA ILE A 151 18.38 10.45 -2.49
C ILE A 151 19.90 10.65 -2.41
N LEU A 152 20.47 10.60 -1.20
CA LEU A 152 21.91 10.76 -0.98
C LEU A 152 22.69 9.59 -1.59
N THR A 153 22.34 8.36 -1.21
CA THR A 153 23.02 7.14 -1.66
C THR A 153 22.02 6.01 -1.95
N PRO A 154 22.00 5.45 -3.19
CA PRO A 154 21.18 4.28 -3.50
C PRO A 154 21.53 3.04 -2.67
N GLN A 155 22.72 2.98 -2.07
CA GLN A 155 23.16 1.89 -1.19
C GLN A 155 22.61 2.01 0.24
N PHE A 156 21.85 3.07 0.55
CA PHE A 156 21.33 3.34 1.89
C PHE A 156 20.63 2.14 2.55
N PRO A 157 19.80 1.33 1.86
CA PRO A 157 19.18 0.16 2.48
C PRO A 157 20.19 -0.89 2.93
N GLN A 158 21.29 -1.08 2.19
CA GLN A 158 22.36 -2.03 2.53
C GLN A 158 23.14 -1.52 3.75
N LEU A 159 23.45 -0.23 3.79
CA LEU A 159 24.11 0.41 4.93
C LEU A 159 23.27 0.27 6.21
N LEU A 160 21.96 0.50 6.12
CA LEU A 160 21.04 0.29 7.25
C LEU A 160 21.01 -1.17 7.73
N GLN A 161 21.08 -2.14 6.82
CA GLN A 161 21.15 -3.55 7.18
C GLN A 161 22.47 -3.89 7.88
N GLN A 162 23.60 -3.37 7.40
CA GLN A 162 24.91 -3.55 8.03
C GLN A 162 24.93 -2.95 9.44
N LEU A 163 24.46 -1.71 9.60
CA LEU A 163 24.40 -1.04 10.90
C LEU A 163 23.54 -1.82 11.92
N LYS A 164 22.38 -2.34 11.47
CA LYS A 164 21.52 -3.18 12.33
C LYS A 164 22.22 -4.46 12.79
N ARG A 165 22.98 -5.11 11.90
CA ARG A 165 23.76 -6.31 12.24
C ARG A 165 24.84 -5.99 13.26
N LEU A 166 25.55 -4.87 13.10
CA LEU A 166 26.60 -4.42 14.04
C LEU A 166 26.05 -4.13 15.43
N ILE A 167 24.96 -3.36 15.54
CA ILE A 167 24.32 -3.06 16.83
C ILE A 167 23.84 -4.36 17.50
N HIS A 168 23.25 -5.28 16.74
CA HIS A 168 22.80 -6.56 17.28
C HIS A 168 23.97 -7.40 17.80
N SER A 169 25.09 -7.45 17.07
CA SER A 169 26.30 -8.16 17.53
C SER A 169 26.92 -7.53 18.77
N GLU A 170 26.95 -6.20 18.89
CA GLU A 170 27.51 -5.53 20.07
C GLU A 170 26.66 -5.76 21.33
N VAL A 171 25.33 -5.71 21.20
CA VAL A 171 24.41 -5.97 22.32
C VAL A 171 24.54 -7.41 22.82
N HIS A 172 24.77 -8.40 21.94
CA HIS A 172 24.94 -9.80 22.32
C HIS A 172 26.37 -10.16 22.74
N ALA A 173 27.39 -9.38 22.38
CA ALA A 173 28.75 -9.54 22.87
C ALA A 173 28.97 -8.94 24.27
N SER A 174 28.03 -8.12 24.75
CA SER A 174 28.12 -7.37 26.02
C SER A 174 27.31 -7.99 27.18
N GLY A 175 26.78 -9.21 27.02
CA GLY A 175 26.01 -9.95 28.04
C GLY A 175 26.42 -11.41 28.09
#